data_AF-A0A162AI55-F1
#
_entry.id   AF-A0A162AI55-F1
#
_cell.length_a   1.000
_cell.length_b   1.000
_cell.length_c   1.000
_cell.angle_alpha   90.00
_cell.angle_beta   90.00
_cell.angle_gamma   90.00
#
_symmetry.space_group_name_H-M   'P 1'
#
loop_
_entity.id
_entity.type
_entity.pdbx_description
1 polymer ?
#
loop_
_entity_poly.entity_id
_entity_poly.type
_entity_poly.pdbx_seq_one_letter_code
_entity_poly.pdbx_strand_id
1 'polypeptide(L)'
;MVIENNRQKARDAEKKIFNERVKDITSLYKRKIAEYVDCKLIRPKHAPKFNAIVGNFFVVQAHNEENLARLERVSEHLLSQVGSELNKCRSNDTVDLLTEQLFLFAAELPSAGIAYNKNFYTEILPALISRIQTPDSYEAIQPESEHEVGTESEDVSNDSSEQAPPPSRQAADAIN
;
A
#
# COMPACT_ATOMS: atom_id res chain seq x y z
N MET A 1 -10.65 -4.99 56.37
CA MET A 1 -11.37 -5.77 55.35
C MET A 1 -12.02 -4.93 54.24
N VAL A 2 -12.24 -3.62 54.43
CA VAL A 2 -12.85 -2.73 53.41
C VAL A 2 -11.84 -2.23 52.37
N ILE A 3 -10.59 -1.96 52.78
CA ILE A 3 -9.52 -1.45 51.89
C ILE A 3 -9.16 -2.50 50.80
N GLU A 4 -9.05 -3.77 51.18
CA GLU A 4 -8.76 -4.86 50.23
C GLU A 4 -9.91 -5.07 49.23
N ASN A 5 -11.16 -4.92 49.66
CA ASN A 5 -12.34 -5.02 48.81
C ASN A 5 -12.42 -3.87 47.79
N ASN A 6 -12.12 -2.63 48.21
CA ASN A 6 -12.04 -1.48 47.31
C ASN A 6 -10.88 -1.61 46.31
N ARG A 7 -9.73 -2.12 46.74
CA ARG A 7 -8.58 -2.39 45.86
C ARG A 7 -8.89 -3.45 44.81
N GLN A 8 -9.68 -4.46 45.16
CA GLN A 8 -10.12 -5.48 44.21
C GLN A 8 -11.13 -4.89 43.21
N LYS A 9 -12.13 -4.14 43.68
CA LYS A 9 -13.11 -3.45 42.83
C LYS A 9 -12.45 -2.48 41.82
N ALA A 10 -11.43 -1.74 42.24
CA ALA A 10 -10.69 -0.85 41.34
C ALA A 10 -10.00 -1.62 40.21
N ARG A 11 -9.29 -2.71 40.55
CA ARG A 11 -8.61 -3.57 39.56
C ARG A 11 -9.58 -4.24 38.60
N ASP A 12 -10.75 -4.66 39.08
CA ASP A 12 -11.77 -5.29 38.24
C ASP A 12 -12.44 -4.27 37.30
N ALA A 13 -12.63 -3.03 37.76
CA ALA A 13 -13.12 -1.94 36.92
C ALA A 13 -12.12 -1.58 35.80
N GLU A 14 -10.83 -1.48 36.10
CA GLU A 14 -9.77 -1.22 35.11
C GLU A 14 -9.72 -2.31 34.04
N LYS A 15 -9.75 -3.59 34.45
CA LYS A 15 -9.80 -4.72 33.52
C LYS A 15 -11.06 -4.70 32.66
N LYS A 16 -12.20 -4.30 33.22
CA LYS A 16 -13.44 -4.20 32.47
C LYS A 16 -13.33 -3.13 31.38
N ILE A 17 -12.84 -1.94 31.71
CA ILE A 17 -12.64 -0.84 30.76
C ILE A 17 -11.67 -1.27 29.65
N PHE A 18 -10.56 -1.92 30.01
CA PHE A 18 -9.60 -2.45 29.04
C PHE A 18 -10.26 -3.41 28.04
N ASN A 19 -10.99 -4.41 28.54
CA ASN A 19 -11.66 -5.41 27.69
C ASN A 19 -12.76 -4.80 26.83
N GLU A 20 -13.49 -3.81 27.34
CA GLU A 20 -14.49 -3.05 26.58
C GLU A 20 -13.82 -2.32 25.41
N ARG A 21 -12.72 -1.59 25.66
CA ARG A 21 -11.97 -0.92 24.58
C ARG A 21 -11.43 -1.90 23.54
N VAL A 22 -10.84 -3.01 23.97
CA VAL A 22 -10.36 -4.07 23.04
C VAL A 22 -11.51 -4.56 22.17
N LYS A 23 -12.68 -4.81 22.77
CA LYS A 23 -13.86 -5.28 22.07
C LYS A 23 -14.36 -4.24 21.07
N ASP A 24 -14.41 -2.97 21.45
CA ASP A 24 -14.91 -1.89 20.59
C ASP A 24 -14.01 -1.70 19.37
N ILE A 25 -12.69 -1.61 19.58
CA ILE A 25 -11.70 -1.51 18.48
C ILE A 25 -11.83 -2.73 17.54
N THR A 26 -11.85 -3.94 18.10
CA THR A 26 -11.93 -5.18 17.32
C THR A 26 -13.25 -5.27 16.53
N SER A 27 -14.36 -4.84 17.12
CA SER A 27 -15.68 -4.90 16.50
C SER A 27 -15.83 -3.86 15.39
N LEU A 28 -15.37 -2.63 15.64
CA LEU A 28 -15.30 -1.56 14.63
C LEU A 28 -14.46 -2.01 13.43
N TYR A 29 -13.26 -2.54 13.69
CA TYR A 29 -12.36 -3.01 12.66
C TYR A 29 -13.01 -4.12 11.81
N LYS A 30 -13.52 -5.18 12.44
CA LYS A 30 -14.15 -6.30 11.73
C LYS A 30 -15.36 -5.86 10.91
N ARG A 31 -16.16 -4.92 11.42
CA ARG A 31 -17.29 -4.35 10.69
C ARG A 31 -16.81 -3.59 9.45
N LYS A 32 -15.76 -2.78 9.54
CA LYS A 32 -15.17 -2.10 8.38
C LYS A 32 -14.61 -3.06 7.35
N ILE A 33 -13.94 -4.13 7.79
CA ILE A 33 -13.50 -5.20 6.87
C ILE A 33 -14.70 -5.84 6.16
N ALA A 34 -15.81 -6.08 6.87
CA ALA A 34 -17.03 -6.59 6.24
C ALA A 34 -17.62 -5.60 5.21
N GLU A 35 -17.67 -4.30 5.53
CA GLU A 35 -18.09 -3.25 4.58
C GLU A 35 -17.22 -3.27 3.30
N TYR A 36 -15.90 -3.43 3.43
CA TYR A 36 -15.00 -3.54 2.27
C TYR A 36 -15.21 -4.84 1.46
N VAL A 37 -15.66 -5.91 2.09
CA VAL A 37 -16.05 -7.15 1.38
C VAL A 37 -17.34 -6.95 0.59
N ASP A 38 -18.32 -6.27 1.19
CA ASP A 38 -19.62 -6.01 0.57
C ASP A 38 -19.46 -5.12 -0.67
N CYS A 39 -18.58 -4.12 -0.61
CA CYS A 39 -18.21 -3.26 -1.73
C CYS A 39 -17.23 -3.90 -2.75
N LYS A 40 -16.94 -5.21 -2.63
CA LYS A 40 -16.04 -5.97 -3.52
C LYS A 40 -14.56 -5.53 -3.53
N LEU A 41 -14.19 -4.66 -2.60
CA LEU A 41 -12.81 -4.18 -2.44
C LEU A 41 -11.91 -5.27 -1.84
N ILE A 42 -12.45 -6.09 -0.94
CA ILE A 42 -11.77 -7.27 -0.38
C ILE A 42 -12.54 -8.52 -0.76
N ARG A 43 -11.87 -9.53 -1.33
CA ARG A 43 -12.53 -10.82 -1.60
C ARG A 43 -12.88 -11.51 -0.27
N PRO A 44 -14.06 -12.15 -0.14
CA PRO A 44 -14.46 -12.82 1.11
C PRO A 44 -13.42 -13.80 1.67
N LYS A 45 -12.71 -14.52 0.77
CA LYS A 45 -11.62 -15.45 1.15
C LYS A 45 -10.45 -14.79 1.88
N HIS A 46 -10.25 -13.48 1.73
CA HIS A 46 -9.15 -12.74 2.36
C HIS A 46 -9.56 -12.07 3.67
N ALA A 47 -10.86 -11.86 3.92
CA ALA A 47 -11.35 -11.22 5.14
C ALA A 47 -10.81 -11.86 6.44
N PRO A 48 -10.68 -13.20 6.57
CA PRO A 48 -10.07 -13.81 7.75
C PRO A 48 -8.63 -13.36 8.00
N LYS A 49 -7.84 -13.10 6.94
CA LYS A 49 -6.45 -12.62 7.07
C LYS A 49 -6.40 -11.20 7.65
N PHE A 50 -7.29 -10.31 7.19
CA PHE A 50 -7.42 -8.97 7.77
C PHE A 50 -7.86 -9.04 9.23
N ASN A 51 -8.85 -9.89 9.54
CA ASN A 51 -9.36 -10.06 10.90
C ASN A 51 -8.32 -10.67 11.86
N ALA A 52 -7.35 -11.42 11.35
CA ALA A 52 -6.26 -11.97 12.14
C ALA A 52 -5.32 -10.87 12.70
N ILE A 53 -5.25 -9.69 12.07
CA ILE A 53 -4.45 -8.55 12.57
C ILE A 53 -4.90 -8.15 13.98
N VAL A 54 -6.20 -8.01 14.21
CA VAL A 54 -6.74 -7.68 15.54
C VAL A 54 -6.96 -8.93 16.39
N GLY A 55 -7.26 -10.07 15.76
CA GLY A 55 -7.57 -11.33 16.46
C GLY A 55 -6.37 -11.98 17.14
N ASN A 56 -5.18 -11.88 16.56
CA ASN A 56 -3.97 -12.46 17.14
C ASN A 56 -3.22 -11.50 18.08
N PHE A 57 -3.55 -10.20 18.07
CA PHE A 57 -2.76 -9.18 18.77
C PHE A 57 -2.52 -9.54 20.25
N PHE A 58 -3.58 -9.69 21.03
CA PHE A 58 -3.49 -10.00 22.46
C PHE A 58 -3.32 -11.49 22.78
N VAL A 59 -3.21 -12.34 21.76
CA VAL A 59 -2.79 -13.75 21.91
C VAL A 59 -1.27 -13.82 22.10
N VAL A 60 -0.52 -12.94 21.44
CA VAL A 60 0.95 -12.94 21.43
C VAL A 60 1.57 -11.67 22.02
N GLN A 61 0.76 -10.66 22.35
CA GLN A 61 1.17 -9.44 23.06
C GLN A 61 0.60 -9.43 24.49
N ALA A 62 1.34 -8.84 25.42
CA ALA A 62 0.89 -8.65 26.79
C ALA A 62 -0.30 -7.67 26.88
N HIS A 63 -1.20 -7.91 27.84
CA HIS A 63 -2.36 -7.05 28.10
C HIS A 63 -1.92 -5.85 28.94
N ASN A 64 -1.64 -4.73 28.28
CA ASN A 64 -1.27 -3.47 28.90
C ASN A 64 -1.72 -2.29 28.03
N GLU A 65 -1.74 -1.09 28.63
CA GLU A 65 -2.26 0.12 27.99
C GLU A 65 -1.44 0.52 26.74
N GLU A 66 -0.12 0.34 26.76
CA GLU A 66 0.75 0.63 25.61
C GLU A 66 0.35 -0.22 24.39
N ASN A 67 0.12 -1.51 24.62
CA ASN A 67 -0.29 -2.45 23.58
C ASN A 67 -1.73 -2.19 23.12
N LEU A 68 -2.64 -1.77 24.01
CA LEU A 68 -3.98 -1.35 23.62
C LEU A 68 -3.94 -0.12 22.70
N ALA A 69 -3.18 0.91 23.08
CA ALA A 69 -2.99 2.10 22.26
C ALA A 69 -2.31 1.75 20.91
N ARG A 70 -1.41 0.76 20.89
CA ARG A 70 -0.83 0.26 19.64
C ARG A 70 -1.87 -0.43 18.77
N LEU A 71 -2.71 -1.30 19.33
CA LEU A 71 -3.80 -1.96 18.60
C LEU A 71 -4.74 -0.93 17.97
N GLU A 72 -5.11 0.09 18.74
CA GLU A 72 -5.94 1.20 18.29
C GLU A 72 -5.28 1.91 17.09
N ARG A 73 -4.04 2.36 17.26
CA ARG A 73 -3.28 3.07 16.21
C ARG A 73 -3.14 2.26 14.92
N VAL A 74 -2.75 0.98 15.00
CA VAL A 74 -2.54 0.17 13.77
C VAL A 74 -3.86 -0.15 13.08
N SER A 75 -4.93 -0.34 13.85
CA SER A 75 -6.28 -0.57 13.31
C SER A 75 -6.77 0.67 12.58
N GLU A 76 -6.67 1.84 13.22
CA GLU A 76 -7.05 3.13 12.63
C GLU A 76 -6.20 3.46 11.39
N HIS A 77 -4.89 3.23 11.44
CA HIS A 77 -3.99 3.51 10.32
C HIS A 77 -4.40 2.72 9.07
N LEU A 78 -4.66 1.41 9.20
CA LEU A 78 -5.10 0.61 8.06
C LEU A 78 -6.48 1.07 7.53
N LEU A 79 -7.45 1.30 8.42
CA LEU A 79 -8.78 1.75 7.99
C LEU A 79 -8.76 3.14 7.34
N SER A 80 -7.95 4.05 7.87
CA SER A 80 -7.76 5.39 7.33
C SER A 80 -7.08 5.34 5.96
N GLN A 81 -6.02 4.53 5.81
CA GLN A 81 -5.32 4.38 4.54
C GLN A 81 -6.23 3.81 3.46
N VAL A 82 -6.95 2.71 3.74
CA VAL A 82 -7.89 2.12 2.78
C VAL A 82 -9.04 3.07 2.47
N GLY A 83 -9.56 3.78 3.47
CA GLY A 83 -10.61 4.78 3.27
C GLY A 83 -10.16 5.97 2.40
N SER A 84 -8.93 6.45 2.62
CA SER A 84 -8.32 7.54 1.83
C SER A 84 -8.14 7.12 0.37
N GLU A 85 -7.49 5.98 0.14
CA GLU A 85 -7.26 5.47 -1.21
C GLU A 85 -8.57 5.12 -1.93
N LEU A 86 -9.56 4.56 -1.23
CA LEU A 86 -10.87 4.30 -1.82
C LEU A 86 -11.56 5.59 -2.29
N ASN A 87 -11.43 6.68 -1.54
CA ASN A 87 -11.98 7.97 -1.94
C ASN A 87 -11.26 8.53 -3.18
N LYS A 88 -9.93 8.38 -3.26
CA LYS A 88 -9.16 8.76 -4.46
C LYS A 88 -9.57 7.93 -5.69
N CYS A 89 -9.63 6.61 -5.54
CA CYS A 89 -9.96 5.69 -6.64
C CYS A 89 -11.35 5.91 -7.21
N ARG A 90 -12.33 6.35 -6.39
CA ARG A 90 -13.66 6.70 -6.87
C ARG A 90 -13.67 7.90 -7.81
N SER A 91 -12.72 8.81 -7.67
CA SER A 91 -12.56 9.97 -8.56
C SER A 91 -11.80 9.62 -9.84
N ASN A 92 -10.85 8.69 -9.76
CA ASN A 92 -9.92 8.35 -10.85
C ASN A 92 -10.29 7.06 -11.62
N ASP A 93 -11.37 6.38 -11.23
CA ASP A 93 -11.79 5.06 -11.74
C ASP A 93 -10.71 3.96 -11.61
N THR A 94 -9.90 4.02 -10.55
CA THR A 94 -8.77 3.10 -10.28
C THR A 94 -9.06 2.08 -9.17
N VAL A 95 -10.33 1.78 -8.89
CA VAL A 95 -10.75 0.90 -7.79
C VAL A 95 -10.19 -0.53 -7.94
N ASP A 96 -10.01 -0.99 -9.18
CA ASP A 96 -9.42 -2.30 -9.47
C ASP A 96 -7.96 -2.38 -9.01
N LEU A 97 -7.20 -1.29 -9.17
CA LEU A 97 -5.81 -1.21 -8.70
C LEU A 97 -5.74 -1.27 -7.18
N LEU A 98 -6.63 -0.56 -6.47
CA LEU A 98 -6.71 -0.66 -5.02
C LEU A 98 -7.08 -2.06 -4.54
N THR A 99 -7.97 -2.75 -5.27
CA THR A 99 -8.33 -4.14 -5.01
C THR A 99 -7.12 -5.07 -5.16
N GLU A 100 -6.28 -4.84 -6.15
CA GLU A 100 -5.02 -5.55 -6.34
C GLU A 100 -4.01 -5.26 -5.22
N GLN A 101 -3.84 -3.99 -4.83
CA GLN A 101 -2.97 -3.62 -3.71
C GLN A 101 -3.39 -4.30 -2.40
N LEU A 102 -4.71 -4.36 -2.14
CA LEU A 102 -5.24 -5.06 -0.96
C LEU A 102 -5.08 -6.58 -1.05
N PHE A 103 -5.09 -7.14 -2.25
CA PHE A 103 -4.75 -8.54 -2.47
C PHE A 103 -3.28 -8.82 -2.14
N LEU A 104 -2.35 -7.99 -2.63
CA LEU A 104 -0.92 -8.08 -2.33
C LEU A 104 -0.66 -7.92 -0.84
N PHE A 105 -1.27 -6.91 -0.21
CA PHE A 105 -1.23 -6.73 1.24
C PHE A 105 -1.67 -7.99 2.00
N ALA A 106 -2.82 -8.58 1.62
CA ALA A 106 -3.30 -9.81 2.24
C ALA A 106 -2.41 -11.03 1.97
N ALA A 107 -1.63 -11.03 0.89
CA ALA A 107 -0.67 -12.08 0.60
C ALA A 107 0.57 -11.98 1.50
N GLU A 108 0.99 -10.77 1.87
CA GLU A 108 2.14 -10.51 2.74
C GLU A 108 1.82 -10.68 4.25
N LEU A 109 0.54 -10.77 4.62
CA LEU A 109 0.16 -11.04 6.01
C LEU A 109 0.61 -12.43 6.48
N PRO A 110 1.11 -12.56 7.72
CA PRO A 110 1.56 -13.85 8.25
C PRO A 110 0.43 -14.89 8.27
N SER A 111 0.77 -16.14 7.93
CA SER A 111 -0.16 -17.26 8.03
C SER A 111 -0.23 -17.86 9.43
N ALA A 112 0.88 -17.82 10.18
CA ALA A 112 0.98 -18.36 11.53
C ALA A 112 0.67 -17.30 12.59
N GLY A 113 -0.19 -17.65 13.57
CA GLY A 113 -0.56 -16.74 14.65
C GLY A 113 0.62 -16.20 15.46
N ILE A 114 1.66 -17.02 15.67
CA ILE A 114 2.87 -16.63 16.41
C ILE A 114 3.70 -15.52 15.72
N ALA A 115 3.53 -15.35 14.40
CA ALA A 115 4.25 -14.35 13.63
C ALA A 115 3.68 -12.94 13.80
N TYR A 116 2.51 -12.77 14.41
CA TYR A 116 1.94 -11.48 14.81
C TYR A 116 2.64 -10.88 16.05
N ASN A 117 3.97 -10.99 16.13
CA ASN A 117 4.73 -10.56 17.30
C ASN A 117 4.92 -9.03 17.35
N LYS A 118 5.70 -8.54 18.33
CA LYS A 118 5.90 -7.10 18.54
C LYS A 118 6.50 -6.43 17.30
N ASN A 119 7.51 -7.06 16.70
CA ASN A 119 8.19 -6.55 15.50
C ASN A 119 7.23 -6.43 14.32
N PHE A 120 6.30 -7.38 14.18
CA PHE A 120 5.25 -7.27 13.16
C PHE A 120 4.41 -6.00 13.33
N TYR A 121 3.94 -5.71 14.54
CA TYR A 121 3.08 -4.54 14.78
C TYR A 121 3.82 -3.20 14.83
N THR A 122 5.14 -3.19 15.10
CA THR A 122 5.92 -1.94 15.18
C THR A 122 6.58 -1.57 13.87
N GLU A 123 7.07 -2.55 13.10
CA GLU A 123 7.85 -2.29 11.89
C GLU A 123 7.13 -2.77 10.62
N ILE A 124 6.75 -4.04 10.58
CA ILE A 124 6.31 -4.69 9.35
C ILE A 124 4.93 -4.21 8.93
N LEU A 125 3.92 -4.30 9.81
CA LEU A 125 2.55 -3.94 9.50
C LEU A 125 2.42 -2.46 9.08
N PRO A 126 3.02 -1.48 9.78
CA PRO A 126 3.02 -0.10 9.32
C PRO A 126 3.62 0.06 7.91
N ALA A 127 4.76 -0.58 7.62
CA ALA A 127 5.38 -0.53 6.29
C ALA A 127 4.49 -1.15 5.20
N LEU A 128 3.80 -2.26 5.51
CA LEU A 128 2.83 -2.87 4.60
C LEU A 128 1.63 -1.96 4.35
N ILE A 129 1.10 -1.29 5.39
CA ILE A 129 -0.01 -0.34 5.25
C ILE A 129 0.40 0.82 4.36
N SER A 130 1.59 1.39 4.55
CA SER A 130 2.08 2.51 3.75
C SER A 130 2.23 2.19 2.25
N ARG A 131 2.37 0.90 1.89
CA ARG A 131 2.43 0.45 0.49
C ARG A 131 1.05 0.34 -0.18
N ILE A 132 -0.06 0.44 0.58
CA ILE A 132 -1.41 0.49 0.01
C ILE A 132 -1.61 1.90 -0.54
N GLN A 133 -1.18 2.14 -1.77
CA GLN A 133 -1.30 3.41 -2.47
C GLN A 133 -1.67 3.19 -3.93
N THR A 134 -2.43 4.12 -4.49
CA THR A 134 -2.76 4.19 -5.91
C THR A 134 -2.25 5.50 -6.50
N PRO A 135 -1.93 5.56 -7.82
CA PRO A 135 -1.48 6.78 -8.46
C PRO A 135 -2.51 7.91 -8.31
N ASP A 136 -2.03 9.11 -7.98
CA ASP A 136 -2.89 10.28 -7.76
C ASP A 136 -3.52 10.82 -9.06
N SER A 137 -2.98 10.45 -10.23
CA SER A 137 -3.41 10.89 -11.57
C SER A 137 -3.45 9.71 -12.56
N TYR A 138 -4.42 9.74 -13.49
CA TYR A 138 -4.53 8.78 -14.61
C TYR A 138 -3.30 8.83 -15.54
N GLU A 139 -2.62 9.97 -15.65
CA GLU A 139 -1.41 10.11 -16.48
C GLU A 139 -0.23 9.30 -15.93
N ALA A 140 -0.16 9.07 -14.61
CA ALA A 140 0.88 8.25 -13.99
C ALA A 140 0.69 6.73 -14.20
N ILE A 141 -0.40 6.32 -14.86
CA ILE A 141 -0.72 4.92 -15.18
C ILE A 141 -0.19 4.54 -16.58
N GLN A 142 0.22 5.51 -17.40
CA GLN A 142 0.84 5.20 -18.68
C GLN A 142 2.18 4.49 -18.43
N PRO A 143 2.39 3.28 -19.00
CA PRO A 143 3.73 2.72 -19.03
C PRO A 143 4.58 3.73 -19.81
N GLU A 144 5.74 4.09 -19.28
CA GLU A 144 6.74 4.84 -20.03
C GLU A 144 6.99 4.09 -21.34
N SER A 145 6.31 4.51 -22.41
CA SER A 145 6.61 4.13 -23.76
C SER A 145 7.99 4.71 -24.03
N GLU A 146 8.99 3.82 -24.04
CA GLU A 146 10.27 3.92 -24.73
C GLU A 146 10.48 5.30 -25.40
N HIS A 147 11.02 6.25 -24.64
CA HIS A 147 11.57 7.47 -25.22
C HIS A 147 12.94 7.11 -25.81
N GLU A 148 12.94 6.50 -27.00
CA GLU A 148 14.04 6.67 -27.94
C GLU A 148 14.02 8.14 -28.37
N VAL A 149 14.81 8.98 -27.70
CA VAL A 149 15.14 10.32 -28.22
C VAL A 149 16.53 10.25 -28.81
N GLY A 150 16.55 10.46 -30.12
CA GLY A 150 17.71 10.40 -30.98
C GLY A 150 18.84 11.30 -30.52
N THR A 151 20.05 10.80 -30.74
CA THR A 151 21.28 11.58 -30.57
C THR A 151 21.30 12.66 -31.65
N GLU A 152 21.10 13.90 -31.21
CA GLU A 152 21.20 15.11 -32.00
C GLU A 152 22.62 15.22 -32.59
N SER A 153 22.66 15.43 -33.90
CA SER A 153 23.87 15.78 -34.63
C SER A 153 24.04 17.30 -34.55
N GLU A 154 25.08 17.76 -33.86
CA GLU A 154 25.62 19.10 -34.04
C GLU A 154 27.08 18.97 -34.46
N ASP A 155 27.39 19.38 -35.69
CA ASP A 155 28.44 20.39 -35.87
C ASP A 155 28.18 21.19 -37.14
N VAL A 156 28.24 22.51 -36.97
CA VAL A 156 28.01 23.55 -37.98
C VAL A 156 29.37 24.10 -38.37
N SER A 157 29.65 24.30 -39.65
CA SER A 157 30.10 25.61 -40.19
C SER A 157 30.80 25.54 -41.56
N ASN A 158 30.64 26.67 -42.26
CA ASN A 158 31.41 27.23 -43.37
C ASN A 158 31.21 26.65 -44.77
N ASP A 159 31.21 27.42 -45.86
CA ASP A 159 31.07 28.85 -46.18
C ASP A 159 31.19 28.91 -47.73
N SER A 160 30.57 29.91 -48.34
CA SER A 160 30.87 30.45 -49.69
C SER A 160 30.65 29.59 -50.96
N SER A 161 29.52 29.91 -51.62
CA SER A 161 29.36 30.42 -53.01
C SER A 161 29.89 29.68 -54.26
N GLU A 162 29.01 29.74 -55.29
CA GLU A 162 29.24 29.73 -56.76
C GLU A 162 28.95 28.45 -57.58
N GLN A 163 27.69 28.36 -58.00
CA GLN A 163 27.18 28.35 -59.39
C GLN A 163 27.85 27.48 -60.49
N ALA A 164 26.97 26.67 -61.13
CA ALA A 164 26.90 26.29 -62.56
C ALA A 164 27.61 24.99 -63.06
N PRO A 165 27.15 24.38 -64.19
CA PRO A 165 26.73 22.96 -64.27
C PRO A 165 27.61 22.10 -65.25
N PRO A 166 27.27 20.81 -65.55
CA PRO A 166 28.21 19.73 -65.92
C PRO A 166 28.59 19.72 -67.41
N PRO A 167 29.67 19.00 -67.81
CA PRO A 167 29.51 17.67 -68.46
C PRO A 167 30.76 16.75 -68.27
N SER A 168 30.75 15.43 -68.40
CA SER A 168 30.76 14.67 -69.67
C SER A 168 31.09 13.19 -69.39
N ARG A 169 30.56 12.33 -70.25
CA ARG A 169 30.83 10.90 -70.48
C ARG A 169 32.32 10.50 -70.40
N GLN A 170 32.60 9.29 -69.92
CA GLN A 170 33.10 8.17 -70.74
C GLN A 170 33.28 6.88 -69.92
N ALA A 171 32.73 5.80 -70.47
CA ALA A 171 33.13 4.43 -70.18
C ALA A 171 34.50 4.16 -70.84
N ALA A 172 35.35 3.37 -70.19
CA ALA A 172 36.29 2.46 -70.85
C ALA A 172 36.94 1.49 -69.84
N ASP A 173 36.96 0.23 -70.23
CA ASP A 173 37.72 -0.91 -69.71
C ASP A 173 39.21 -0.66 -69.44
N ALA A 174 39.82 -1.46 -68.53
CA ALA A 174 40.85 -2.45 -68.87
C ALA A 174 41.55 -3.05 -67.63
N ILE A 175 41.34 -4.36 -67.43
CA ILE A 175 42.32 -5.46 -67.25
C ILE A 175 43.69 -5.10 -66.63
N ASN A 176 44.02 -5.74 -65.49
CA ASN A 176 45.16 -6.67 -65.39
C ASN A 176 44.94 -7.68 -64.26
#